data_AF-A0A7V3MFS2-F1
#
_entry.id   AF-A0A7V3MFS2-F1
#
_cell.length_a   1.000
_cell.length_b   1.000
_cell.length_c   1.000
_cell.angle_alpha   90.00
_cell.angle_beta   90.00
_cell.angle_gamma   90.00
#
_symmetry.space_group_name_H-M   'P 1'
#
loop_
_entity.id
_entity.type
_entity.pdbx_description
1 polymer ?
#
loop_
_entity_poly.entity_id
_entity_poly.type
_entity_poly.pdbx_seq_one_letter_code
_entity_poly.pdbx_strand_id
1 'polypeptide(L)'
;MSPRRWVRAAAVIGATAMLLASSCTWQLSLFIPEGVPPPAGAPVPPVDTHGGGRPADQLRDWAEQRSGTLEIPVIALEAYAYAARVAEVENPKCHISWTTLAGIGQVESHHGTYRGARLSANGDVSPPIRGVRLDGSGGNLRIVDAQEDVTDTDGVARAMGPMQFIPETWRLYGVDAHNDGVVSPDNIDDAALAAAGYLCWRGKDLATPRGWIT
;
A
#
# COMPACT_ATOMS: atom_id res chain seq x y z
N MET A 1 33.80 19.03 50.06
CA MET A 1 32.86 17.90 49.86
C MET A 1 33.47 16.62 50.42
N SER A 2 32.73 15.83 51.21
CA SER A 2 33.26 14.63 51.88
C SER A 2 33.63 13.52 50.88
N PRO A 3 34.79 12.84 51.03
CA PRO A 3 35.20 11.74 50.16
C PRO A 3 34.15 10.61 50.07
N ARG A 4 33.34 10.43 51.12
CA ARG A 4 32.22 9.47 51.12
C ARG A 4 31.10 9.81 50.14
N ARG A 5 30.90 11.09 49.81
CA ARG A 5 29.88 11.52 48.83
C ARG A 5 30.35 11.25 47.40
N TRP A 6 31.64 11.41 47.11
CA TRP A 6 32.23 11.10 45.80
C TRP A 6 32.18 9.61 45.48
N VAL A 7 32.54 8.77 46.44
CA VAL A 7 32.49 7.31 46.26
C VAL A 7 31.06 6.83 46.01
N ARG A 8 30.07 7.39 46.72
CA ARG A 8 28.65 7.06 46.50
C ARG A 8 28.15 7.53 45.13
N ALA A 9 28.52 8.73 44.70
CA ALA A 9 28.15 9.24 43.38
C ALA A 9 28.76 8.38 42.25
N ALA A 10 30.04 8.04 42.37
CA ALA A 10 30.70 7.16 41.40
C ALA A 10 30.08 5.76 41.35
N ALA A 11 29.73 5.19 42.51
CA ALA A 11 29.07 3.88 42.59
C ALA A 11 27.67 3.90 41.94
N VAL A 12 26.88 4.96 42.15
CA VAL A 12 25.56 5.09 41.54
C VAL A 12 25.66 5.28 40.03
N ILE A 13 26.59 6.12 39.54
CA ILE A 13 26.80 6.32 38.10
C ILE A 13 27.27 5.02 37.44
N GLY A 14 28.22 4.31 38.06
CA GLY A 14 28.70 3.01 37.57
C GLY A 14 27.61 1.95 37.52
N ALA A 15 26.78 1.84 38.57
CA ALA A 15 25.66 0.91 38.61
C ALA A 15 24.59 1.23 37.56
N THR A 16 24.26 2.51 37.35
CA THR A 16 23.32 2.94 36.31
C THR A 16 23.87 2.67 34.91
N ALA A 17 25.16 2.93 34.67
CA ALA A 17 25.79 2.63 33.38
C ALA A 17 25.84 1.11 33.09
N MET A 18 26.13 0.29 34.11
CA MET A 18 26.07 -1.17 33.97
C MET A 18 24.64 -1.67 33.75
N LEU A 19 23.63 -1.15 34.45
CA LEU A 19 22.21 -1.48 34.23
C LEU A 19 21.75 -1.09 32.81
N LEU A 20 22.17 0.07 32.32
CA LEU A 20 21.86 0.50 30.95
C LEU A 20 22.56 -0.37 29.90
N ALA A 21 23.81 -0.77 30.13
CA ALA A 21 24.58 -1.61 29.20
C ALA A 21 24.18 -3.10 29.23
N SER A 22 23.63 -3.60 30.34
CA SER A 22 23.16 -4.98 30.50
C SER A 22 21.69 -5.18 30.12
N SER A 23 20.92 -4.08 30.02
CA SER A 23 19.62 -4.10 29.36
C SER A 23 19.83 -4.41 27.87
N CYS A 24 19.35 -5.56 27.40
CA CYS A 24 19.29 -5.91 25.97
C CYS A 24 18.43 -4.95 25.11
N THR A 25 17.99 -3.83 25.67
CA THR A 25 17.20 -2.78 25.02
C THR A 25 18.01 -1.85 24.12
N TRP A 26 19.33 -2.05 23.96
CA TRP A 26 20.15 -1.30 23.01
C TRP A 26 20.03 -1.77 21.56
N GLN A 27 19.30 -2.86 21.32
CA GLN A 27 18.81 -3.20 19.99
C GLN A 27 17.32 -2.83 19.90
N LEU A 28 17.03 -1.52 19.87
CA LEU A 28 15.95 -1.00 19.02
C LEU A 28 16.33 -1.20 17.55
N SER A 29 16.72 -2.42 17.20
CA SER A 29 16.79 -2.85 15.81
C SER A 29 15.34 -3.03 15.44
N LEU A 30 14.73 -1.98 14.89
CA LEU A 30 13.56 -2.12 14.04
C LEU A 30 13.96 -3.20 13.04
N PHE A 31 13.45 -4.42 13.23
CA PHE A 31 13.81 -5.55 12.39
C PHE A 31 13.28 -5.23 10.99
N ILE A 32 14.19 -4.89 10.08
CA ILE A 32 13.88 -4.70 8.67
C ILE A 32 14.24 -6.03 8.00
N PRO A 33 13.26 -6.76 7.44
CA PRO A 33 13.53 -7.96 6.67
C PRO A 33 14.51 -7.66 5.52
N GLU A 34 15.32 -8.65 5.15
CA GLU A 34 16.05 -8.58 3.89
C GLU A 34 15.07 -8.41 2.71
N GLY A 35 15.45 -7.62 1.72
CA GLY A 35 14.61 -7.34 0.55
C GLY A 35 13.67 -6.14 0.67
N VAL A 36 13.78 -5.33 1.74
CA VAL A 36 13.10 -4.03 1.85
C VAL A 36 14.08 -2.87 1.54
N PRO A 37 13.73 -1.91 0.65
CA PRO A 37 12.52 -1.89 -0.17
C PRO A 37 12.57 -2.97 -1.28
N PRO A 38 11.40 -3.40 -1.80
CA PRO A 38 11.35 -4.29 -2.94
C PRO A 38 12.07 -3.66 -4.14
N PRO A 39 12.69 -4.47 -5.03
CA PRO A 39 13.31 -3.96 -6.24
C PRO A 39 12.31 -3.13 -7.05
N ALA A 40 12.76 -1.99 -7.58
CA ALA A 40 11.90 -1.06 -8.33
C ALA A 40 11.33 -1.64 -9.64
N GLY A 41 11.87 -2.77 -10.10
CA GLY A 41 11.49 -3.41 -11.35
C GLY A 41 12.04 -2.68 -12.58
N ALA A 42 11.46 -2.98 -13.74
CA ALA A 42 11.81 -2.30 -14.97
C ALA A 42 11.39 -0.82 -14.93
N PRO A 43 12.20 0.10 -15.49
CA PRO A 43 11.80 1.49 -15.64
C PRO A 43 10.50 1.60 -16.43
N VAL A 44 9.56 2.39 -15.92
CA VAL A 44 8.31 2.72 -16.61
C VAL A 44 8.58 3.86 -17.60
N PRO A 45 8.03 3.90 -18.82
CA PRO A 45 8.12 5.07 -19.69
C PRO A 45 7.46 6.31 -19.07
N PRO A 46 7.84 7.54 -19.48
CA PRO A 46 7.05 8.73 -19.16
C PRO A 46 5.63 8.60 -19.69
N VAL A 47 4.66 9.13 -18.95
CA VAL A 47 3.23 9.17 -19.33
C VAL A 47 2.69 10.58 -19.15
N ASP A 48 1.75 10.97 -20.00
CA ASP A 48 0.94 12.16 -19.76
C ASP A 48 -0.15 11.84 -18.74
N THR A 49 -0.02 12.39 -17.53
CA THR A 49 -0.96 12.20 -16.40
C THR A 49 -2.20 13.10 -16.50
N HIS A 50 -2.27 13.97 -17.50
CA HIS A 50 -3.40 14.88 -17.74
C HIS A 50 -4.11 14.62 -19.08
N GLY A 51 -3.74 13.54 -19.77
CA GLY A 51 -4.36 13.11 -21.01
C GLY A 51 -5.80 12.63 -20.80
N GLY A 52 -6.63 12.75 -21.85
CA GLY A 52 -8.01 12.25 -21.85
C GLY A 52 -8.10 10.74 -22.03
N GLY A 53 -9.27 10.15 -21.70
CA GLY A 53 -9.46 8.69 -21.68
C GLY A 53 -8.69 8.03 -20.54
N ARG A 54 -8.46 6.72 -20.63
CA ARG A 54 -7.70 5.96 -19.63
C ARG A 54 -6.19 6.20 -19.83
N PRO A 55 -5.50 6.99 -18.98
CA PRO A 55 -4.12 7.40 -19.26
C PRO A 55 -3.13 6.23 -19.19
N ALA A 56 -3.46 5.19 -18.43
CA ALA A 56 -2.68 3.96 -18.31
C ALA A 56 -2.53 3.20 -19.64
N ASP A 57 -3.38 3.45 -20.65
CA ASP A 57 -3.27 2.86 -21.99
C ASP A 57 -1.95 3.22 -22.71
N GLN A 58 -1.31 4.34 -22.33
CA GLN A 58 0.02 4.73 -22.83
C GLN A 58 1.11 3.70 -22.52
N LEU A 59 0.85 2.80 -21.55
CA LEU A 59 1.79 1.79 -21.08
C LEU A 59 1.57 0.41 -21.71
N ARG A 60 0.68 0.28 -22.70
CA ARG A 60 0.32 -1.00 -23.35
C ARG A 60 1.53 -1.81 -23.78
N ASP A 61 2.37 -1.24 -24.64
CA ASP A 61 3.55 -1.94 -25.17
C ASP A 61 4.51 -2.36 -24.05
N TRP A 62 4.68 -1.51 -23.03
CA TRP A 62 5.54 -1.80 -21.89
C TRP A 62 5.00 -2.97 -21.05
N ALA A 63 3.68 -3.00 -20.84
CA ALA A 63 3.00 -4.02 -20.07
C ALA A 63 2.93 -5.35 -20.83
N GLU A 64 2.61 -5.36 -22.13
CA GLU A 64 2.53 -6.57 -22.95
C GLU A 64 3.86 -7.34 -23.00
N GLN A 65 4.98 -6.62 -23.13
CA GLN A 65 6.33 -7.22 -23.14
C GLN A 65 6.68 -7.95 -21.83
N ARG A 66 5.97 -7.67 -20.73
CA ARG A 66 6.32 -8.13 -19.37
C ARG A 66 5.26 -9.02 -18.75
N SER A 67 3.99 -8.81 -19.10
CA SER A 67 2.82 -9.47 -18.53
C SER A 67 2.95 -10.99 -18.51
N GLY A 68 3.37 -11.60 -19.62
CA GLY A 68 3.52 -13.06 -19.72
C GLY A 68 4.56 -13.64 -18.75
N THR A 69 5.71 -12.98 -18.60
CA THR A 69 6.78 -13.44 -17.69
C THR A 69 6.47 -13.18 -16.22
N LEU A 70 5.77 -12.08 -15.93
CA LEU A 70 5.41 -11.70 -14.57
C LEU A 70 4.11 -12.37 -14.10
N GLU A 71 3.36 -13.00 -15.01
CA GLU A 71 2.02 -13.57 -14.75
C GLU A 71 1.02 -12.52 -14.20
N ILE A 72 1.20 -11.26 -14.58
CA ILE A 72 0.33 -10.14 -14.21
C ILE A 72 -0.53 -9.78 -15.44
N PRO A 73 -1.87 -9.69 -15.33
CA PRO A 73 -2.70 -9.20 -16.42
C PRO A 73 -2.22 -7.85 -16.95
N VAL A 74 -2.21 -7.68 -18.28
CA VAL A 74 -1.71 -6.44 -18.93
C VAL A 74 -2.38 -5.19 -18.34
N ILE A 75 -3.71 -5.23 -18.18
CA ILE A 75 -4.50 -4.12 -17.60
C ILE A 75 -4.05 -3.77 -16.18
N ALA A 76 -3.81 -4.77 -15.33
CA ALA A 76 -3.33 -4.57 -13.97
C ALA A 76 -1.92 -3.97 -13.95
N LEU A 77 -1.04 -4.46 -14.83
CA LEU A 77 0.34 -3.99 -14.92
C LEU A 77 0.42 -2.53 -15.40
N GLU A 78 -0.45 -2.13 -16.35
CA GLU A 78 -0.63 -0.73 -16.75
C GLU A 78 -1.08 0.14 -15.57
N ALA A 79 -2.09 -0.30 -14.82
CA ALA A 79 -2.61 0.41 -13.66
C ALA A 79 -1.54 0.66 -12.59
N TYR A 80 -0.76 -0.36 -12.22
CA TYR A 80 0.32 -0.22 -11.24
C TYR A 80 1.43 0.71 -11.70
N ALA A 81 1.82 0.61 -12.97
CA ALA A 81 2.88 1.43 -13.54
C ALA A 81 2.44 2.89 -13.71
N TYR A 82 1.19 3.11 -14.11
CA TYR A 82 0.59 4.44 -14.17
C TYR A 82 0.48 5.07 -12.78
N ALA A 83 -0.03 4.35 -11.79
CA ALA A 83 -0.14 4.83 -10.41
C ALA A 83 1.22 5.23 -9.82
N ALA A 84 2.28 4.45 -10.09
CA ALA A 84 3.64 4.80 -9.68
C ALA A 84 4.16 6.08 -10.39
N ARG A 85 3.83 6.27 -11.67
CA ARG A 85 4.18 7.49 -12.43
C ARG A 85 3.47 8.73 -11.90
N VAL A 86 2.18 8.64 -11.61
CA VAL A 86 1.44 9.73 -10.96
C VAL A 86 2.05 10.05 -9.60
N ALA A 87 2.37 9.03 -8.79
CA ALA A 87 3.01 9.25 -7.50
C ALA A 87 4.40 9.92 -7.61
N GLU A 88 5.18 9.61 -8.65
CA GLU A 88 6.47 10.26 -8.91
C GLU A 88 6.30 11.77 -9.21
N VAL A 89 5.25 12.14 -9.94
CA VAL A 89 4.95 13.54 -10.29
C VAL A 89 4.36 14.29 -9.10
N GLU A 90 3.32 13.73 -8.47
CA GLU A 90 2.53 14.39 -7.42
C GLU A 90 3.21 14.30 -6.04
N ASN A 91 3.99 13.24 -5.79
CA ASN A 91 4.66 12.97 -4.53
C ASN A 91 6.13 12.55 -4.76
N PRO A 92 6.99 13.43 -5.29
CA PRO A 92 8.34 13.07 -5.76
C PRO A 92 9.28 12.54 -4.66
N LYS A 93 8.96 12.77 -3.38
CA LYS A 93 9.73 12.24 -2.25
C LYS A 93 9.30 10.84 -1.80
N CYS A 94 8.19 10.33 -2.35
CA CYS A 94 7.63 9.04 -1.96
C CYS A 94 8.44 7.87 -2.53
N HIS A 95 8.88 7.97 -3.79
CA HIS A 95 9.62 6.93 -4.51
C HIS A 95 8.96 5.53 -4.45
N ILE A 96 7.63 5.46 -4.41
CA ILE A 96 6.92 4.19 -4.56
C ILE A 96 7.18 3.60 -5.95
N SER A 97 7.48 2.30 -6.00
CA SER A 97 7.67 1.57 -7.26
C SER A 97 6.43 0.77 -7.63
N TRP A 98 6.20 0.55 -8.92
CA TRP A 98 5.07 -0.23 -9.42
C TRP A 98 5.07 -1.68 -8.88
N THR A 99 6.24 -2.22 -8.58
CA THR A 99 6.41 -3.55 -7.98
C THR A 99 5.79 -3.67 -6.59
N THR A 100 5.78 -2.58 -5.81
CA THR A 100 5.07 -2.52 -4.52
C THR A 100 3.56 -2.67 -4.73
N LEU A 101 3.00 -1.91 -5.67
CA LEU A 101 1.57 -1.95 -5.99
C LEU A 101 1.17 -3.30 -6.57
N ALA A 102 2.00 -3.88 -7.44
CA ALA A 102 1.82 -5.22 -7.94
C ALA A 102 1.85 -6.26 -6.81
N GLY A 103 2.80 -6.18 -5.88
CA GLY A 103 2.87 -7.06 -4.72
C GLY A 103 1.60 -7.02 -3.87
N ILE A 104 1.07 -5.82 -3.63
CA ILE A 104 -0.22 -5.64 -2.93
C ILE A 104 -1.33 -6.29 -3.73
N GLY A 105 -1.50 -5.95 -5.02
CA GLY A 105 -2.56 -6.52 -5.84
C GLY A 105 -2.49 -8.05 -5.98
N GLN A 106 -1.29 -8.64 -5.97
CA GLN A 106 -1.13 -10.09 -5.95
C GLN A 106 -1.70 -10.70 -4.67
N VAL A 107 -1.29 -10.19 -3.51
CA VAL A 107 -1.71 -10.70 -2.20
C VAL A 107 -3.21 -10.49 -1.98
N GLU A 108 -3.72 -9.33 -2.37
CA GLU A 108 -5.10 -8.94 -2.10
C GLU A 108 -6.11 -9.64 -3.03
N SER A 109 -5.79 -9.82 -4.31
CA SER A 109 -6.78 -10.26 -5.29
C SER A 109 -6.24 -11.04 -6.49
N HIS A 110 -4.98 -11.52 -6.44
CA HIS A 110 -4.31 -12.11 -7.61
C HIS A 110 -4.45 -11.17 -8.83
N HIS A 111 -4.11 -9.90 -8.63
CA HIS A 111 -4.19 -8.84 -9.65
C HIS A 111 -5.59 -8.63 -10.23
N GLY A 112 -6.63 -8.70 -9.40
CA GLY A 112 -8.03 -8.52 -9.84
C GLY A 112 -8.67 -9.76 -10.46
N THR A 113 -8.07 -10.95 -10.30
CA THR A 113 -8.57 -12.19 -10.91
C THR A 113 -9.13 -13.22 -9.91
N TYR A 114 -9.13 -12.88 -8.62
CA TYR A 114 -9.57 -13.76 -7.55
C TYR A 114 -11.03 -14.22 -7.73
N ARG A 115 -11.30 -15.50 -7.42
CA ARG A 115 -12.63 -16.13 -7.47
C ARG A 115 -13.37 -16.00 -8.82
N GLY A 116 -12.62 -15.98 -9.91
CA GLY A 116 -13.21 -15.91 -11.26
C GLY A 116 -13.49 -14.49 -11.74
N ALA A 117 -13.10 -13.48 -10.96
CA ALA A 117 -13.09 -12.09 -11.42
C ALA A 117 -12.19 -11.92 -12.64
N ARG A 118 -12.56 -10.97 -13.50
CA ARG A 118 -11.86 -10.62 -14.73
C ARG A 118 -11.80 -9.11 -14.84
N LEU A 119 -10.70 -8.63 -15.42
CA LEU A 119 -10.54 -7.23 -15.77
C LEU A 119 -11.06 -7.00 -17.19
N SER A 120 -11.89 -5.98 -17.36
CA SER A 120 -12.21 -5.42 -18.66
C SER A 120 -11.11 -4.50 -19.16
N ALA A 121 -11.21 -4.08 -20.42
CA ALA A 121 -10.23 -3.18 -21.03
C ALA A 121 -10.15 -1.80 -20.36
N ASN A 122 -11.24 -1.32 -19.74
CA ASN A 122 -11.28 -0.05 -19.01
C ASN A 122 -10.86 -0.18 -17.54
N GLY A 123 -10.42 -1.36 -17.09
CA GLY A 123 -9.95 -1.56 -15.71
C GLY A 123 -11.00 -2.10 -14.74
N ASP A 124 -12.28 -2.18 -15.13
CA ASP A 124 -13.33 -2.70 -14.25
C ASP A 124 -13.12 -4.19 -13.94
N VAL A 125 -13.34 -4.55 -12.68
CA VAL A 125 -13.22 -5.90 -12.18
C VAL A 125 -14.62 -6.49 -11.96
N SER A 126 -14.92 -7.59 -12.66
CA SER A 126 -16.22 -8.26 -12.57
C SER A 126 -16.12 -9.79 -12.47
N PRO A 127 -16.91 -10.45 -11.59
CA PRO A 127 -17.74 -9.83 -10.56
C PRO A 127 -16.89 -9.05 -9.52
N PRO A 128 -17.50 -8.10 -8.78
CA PRO A 128 -16.80 -7.36 -7.74
C PRO A 128 -16.13 -8.26 -6.71
N ILE A 129 -14.92 -7.90 -6.30
CA ILE A 129 -14.18 -8.64 -5.29
C ILE A 129 -14.53 -8.05 -3.92
N ARG A 130 -15.06 -8.89 -3.03
CA ARG A 130 -15.41 -8.52 -1.65
C ARG A 130 -14.71 -9.44 -0.67
N GLY A 131 -14.01 -8.83 0.28
CA GLY A 131 -13.31 -9.50 1.36
C GLY A 131 -14.26 -10.16 2.36
N VAL A 132 -13.67 -10.82 3.35
CA VAL A 132 -14.41 -11.36 4.49
C VAL A 132 -15.12 -10.25 5.28
N ARG A 133 -16.12 -10.63 6.07
CA ARG A 133 -16.75 -9.72 7.02
C ARG A 133 -15.74 -9.33 8.08
N LEU A 134 -15.61 -8.04 8.35
CA LEU A 134 -14.75 -7.52 9.40
C LEU A 134 -15.55 -7.44 10.71
N ASP A 135 -16.00 -8.59 11.24
CA ASP A 135 -16.87 -8.70 12.42
C ASP A 135 -16.11 -9.05 13.71
N GLY A 136 -14.79 -9.21 13.65
CA GLY A 136 -13.96 -9.67 14.77
C GLY A 136 -13.74 -11.18 14.79
N SER A 137 -14.41 -11.94 13.90
CA SER A 137 -14.19 -13.38 13.74
C SER A 137 -12.97 -13.67 12.87
N GLY A 138 -12.41 -14.88 12.98
CA GLY A 138 -11.28 -15.30 12.14
C GLY A 138 -9.98 -14.50 12.35
N GLY A 139 -9.87 -13.74 13.44
CA GLY A 139 -8.68 -12.94 13.78
C GLY A 139 -8.63 -11.56 13.10
N ASN A 140 -9.70 -11.12 12.44
CA ASN A 140 -9.79 -9.76 11.92
C ASN A 140 -10.30 -8.77 12.98
N LEU A 141 -10.18 -7.47 12.68
CA LEU A 141 -10.79 -6.43 13.50
C LEU A 141 -12.28 -6.31 13.18
N ARG A 142 -13.08 -5.99 14.21
CA ARG A 142 -14.47 -5.59 14.00
C ARG A 142 -14.54 -4.15 13.48
N ILE A 143 -14.97 -3.95 12.24
CA ILE A 143 -15.13 -2.65 11.57
C ILE A 143 -16.59 -2.49 11.14
N VAL A 144 -17.19 -1.36 11.53
CA VAL A 144 -18.58 -1.00 11.19
C VAL A 144 -18.54 0.07 10.12
N ASP A 145 -19.27 -0.14 9.02
CA ASP A 145 -19.50 0.91 8.03
C ASP A 145 -20.73 1.72 8.46
N ALA A 146 -20.49 2.97 8.87
CA ALA A 146 -21.49 3.82 9.48
C ALA A 146 -22.50 4.45 8.49
N GLN A 147 -22.36 4.20 7.18
CA GLN A 147 -23.04 4.99 6.14
C GLN A 147 -23.80 4.18 5.06
N GLU A 148 -23.69 2.86 4.97
CA GLU A 148 -24.63 2.09 4.13
C GLU A 148 -26.00 2.06 4.81
N ASP A 149 -27.08 2.21 4.04
CA ASP A 149 -28.42 1.94 4.58
C ASP A 149 -28.42 0.49 5.06
N VAL A 150 -28.52 0.33 6.38
CA VAL A 150 -28.37 -0.95 7.05
C VAL A 150 -29.73 -1.65 6.97
N THR A 151 -30.12 -2.12 5.79
CA THR A 151 -31.37 -2.87 5.62
C THR A 151 -31.20 -4.39 5.60
N ASP A 152 -29.98 -4.93 5.42
CA ASP A 152 -29.80 -6.41 5.36
C ASP A 152 -28.47 -6.96 5.91
N THR A 153 -27.51 -6.11 6.28
CA THR A 153 -26.29 -6.56 6.95
C THR A 153 -26.15 -5.81 8.26
N ASP A 154 -25.63 -6.43 9.30
CA ASP A 154 -25.47 -5.90 10.66
C ASP A 154 -24.42 -4.75 10.75
N GLY A 155 -24.26 -3.98 9.67
CA GLY A 155 -23.44 -2.78 9.50
C GLY A 155 -21.95 -3.06 9.38
N VAL A 156 -21.54 -4.30 9.19
CA VAL A 156 -20.13 -4.71 9.22
C VAL A 156 -19.47 -4.52 7.85
N ALA A 157 -18.35 -3.80 7.84
CA ALA A 157 -17.58 -3.52 6.64
C ALA A 157 -16.97 -4.78 6.00
N ARG A 158 -16.75 -4.68 4.69
CA ARG A 158 -15.91 -5.61 3.92
C ARG A 158 -14.88 -4.81 3.13
N ALA A 159 -13.70 -5.37 2.97
CA ALA A 159 -12.73 -4.83 2.04
C ALA A 159 -13.21 -5.03 0.59
N MET A 160 -12.92 -4.09 -0.30
CA MET A 160 -13.52 -3.93 -1.62
C MET A 160 -12.46 -3.86 -2.71
N GLY A 161 -12.77 -4.49 -3.85
CA GLY A 161 -12.02 -4.32 -5.08
C GLY A 161 -10.68 -5.06 -5.15
N PRO A 162 -9.91 -4.87 -6.23
CA PRO A 162 -8.66 -5.58 -6.46
C PRO A 162 -7.53 -5.20 -5.49
N MET A 163 -7.65 -4.06 -4.79
CA MET A 163 -6.69 -3.63 -3.76
C MET A 163 -7.27 -3.69 -2.35
N GLN A 164 -8.44 -4.33 -2.17
CA GLN A 164 -9.05 -4.65 -0.88
C GLN A 164 -9.13 -3.46 0.10
N PHE A 165 -9.56 -2.30 -0.39
CA PHE A 165 -9.80 -1.13 0.46
C PHE A 165 -11.00 -1.33 1.39
N ILE A 166 -10.88 -0.94 2.66
CA ILE A 166 -12.06 -0.79 3.53
C ILE A 166 -12.78 0.53 3.21
N PRO A 167 -14.11 0.64 3.47
CA PRO A 167 -14.92 1.80 3.09
C PRO A 167 -14.37 3.14 3.61
N GLU A 168 -13.91 3.20 4.86
CA GLU A 168 -13.35 4.42 5.45
C GLU A 168 -12.12 4.91 4.69
N THR A 169 -11.21 4.00 4.34
CA THR A 169 -10.00 4.35 3.60
C THR A 169 -10.34 4.73 2.17
N TRP A 170 -11.27 4.02 1.52
CA TRP A 170 -11.71 4.38 0.17
C TRP A 170 -12.27 5.81 0.11
N ARG A 171 -13.08 6.22 1.09
CA ARG A 171 -13.61 7.59 1.15
C ARG A 171 -12.53 8.68 1.24
N LEU A 172 -11.36 8.35 1.79
CA LEU A 172 -10.27 9.30 1.97
C LEU A 172 -9.28 9.33 0.81
N TYR A 173 -9.12 8.21 0.09
CA TYR A 173 -8.04 8.04 -0.90
C TYR A 173 -8.53 7.61 -2.28
N GLY A 174 -9.81 7.26 -2.43
CA GLY A 174 -10.41 6.92 -3.71
C GLY A 174 -10.27 8.08 -4.69
N VAL A 175 -9.90 7.74 -5.92
CA VAL A 175 -9.64 8.69 -7.00
C VAL A 175 -10.03 8.05 -8.32
N ASP A 176 -10.59 8.84 -9.23
CA ASP A 176 -10.84 8.44 -10.61
C ASP A 176 -9.51 8.54 -11.37
N ALA A 177 -8.94 7.39 -11.72
CA ALA A 177 -7.66 7.28 -12.39
C ALA A 177 -7.78 6.93 -13.88
N HIS A 178 -8.97 6.52 -14.33
CA HIS A 178 -9.24 6.15 -15.72
C HIS A 178 -10.13 7.15 -16.47
N ASN A 179 -10.49 8.26 -15.80
CA ASN A 179 -11.15 9.45 -16.32
C ASN A 179 -12.55 9.21 -16.90
N ASP A 180 -13.35 8.34 -16.28
CA ASP A 180 -14.75 8.14 -16.66
C ASP A 180 -15.74 8.97 -15.82
N GLY A 181 -15.25 9.68 -14.80
CA GLY A 181 -16.03 10.48 -13.87
C GLY A 181 -16.58 9.71 -12.67
N VAL A 182 -16.22 8.44 -12.51
CA VAL A 182 -16.67 7.55 -11.43
C VAL A 182 -15.48 7.07 -10.61
N VAL A 183 -15.50 7.35 -9.31
CA VAL A 183 -14.51 6.83 -8.36
C VAL A 183 -14.95 5.46 -7.87
N SER A 184 -14.40 4.39 -8.45
CA SER A 184 -14.84 3.01 -8.22
C SER A 184 -13.78 2.15 -7.53
N PRO A 185 -14.06 1.55 -6.34
CA PRO A 185 -13.12 0.61 -5.75
C PRO A 185 -12.99 -0.67 -6.59
N ASP A 186 -13.95 -0.95 -7.47
CA ASP A 186 -13.97 -2.10 -8.36
C ASP A 186 -13.29 -1.84 -9.71
N ASN A 187 -12.67 -0.67 -9.91
CA ASN A 187 -11.79 -0.39 -11.03
C ASN A 187 -10.32 -0.47 -10.59
N ILE A 188 -9.48 -1.20 -11.33
CA ILE A 188 -8.10 -1.44 -10.90
C ILE A 188 -7.20 -0.20 -11.02
N ASP A 189 -7.49 0.70 -11.96
CA ASP A 189 -6.72 1.95 -12.11
C ASP A 189 -6.96 2.86 -10.91
N ASP A 190 -8.24 3.06 -10.57
CA ASP A 190 -8.66 3.83 -9.41
C ASP A 190 -8.09 3.24 -8.12
N ALA A 191 -8.22 1.92 -7.95
CA ALA A 191 -7.72 1.21 -6.78
C ALA A 191 -6.19 1.26 -6.67
N ALA A 192 -5.46 1.14 -7.78
CA ALA A 192 -4.00 1.22 -7.79
C ALA A 192 -3.51 2.63 -7.43
N LEU A 193 -4.13 3.66 -8.00
CA LEU A 193 -3.76 5.04 -7.71
C LEU A 193 -4.13 5.45 -6.28
N ALA A 194 -5.29 5.01 -5.79
CA ALA A 194 -5.67 5.19 -4.39
C ALA A 194 -4.66 4.54 -3.43
N ALA A 195 -4.16 3.35 -3.76
CA ALA A 195 -3.13 2.66 -2.96
C ALA A 195 -1.81 3.43 -2.96
N ALA A 196 -1.38 3.95 -4.11
CA ALA A 196 -0.21 4.80 -4.19
C ALA A 196 -0.39 6.07 -3.33
N GLY A 197 -1.53 6.74 -3.43
CA GLY A 197 -1.87 7.90 -2.61
C GLY A 197 -1.84 7.59 -1.11
N TYR A 198 -2.47 6.49 -0.70
CA TYR A 198 -2.48 6.03 0.70
C TYR A 198 -1.06 5.81 1.26
N LEU A 199 -0.21 5.11 0.51
CA LEU A 199 1.15 4.80 0.92
C LEU A 199 2.04 6.05 0.94
N CYS A 200 1.88 6.96 -0.03
CA CYS A 200 2.66 8.17 -0.14
C CYS A 200 2.23 9.28 0.83
N TRP A 201 0.97 9.26 1.32
CA TRP A 201 0.41 10.31 2.17
C TRP A 201 1.21 10.56 3.46
N ARG A 202 1.91 9.55 3.98
CA ARG A 202 2.74 9.68 5.19
C ARG A 202 4.03 10.48 4.97
N GLY A 203 4.31 10.93 3.73
CA GLY A 203 5.44 11.80 3.39
C GLY A 203 6.80 11.13 3.52
N LYS A 204 6.85 9.79 3.47
CA LYS A 204 8.07 8.99 3.66
C LYS A 204 8.66 8.57 2.33
N ASP A 205 9.95 8.26 2.37
CA ASP A 205 10.70 7.73 1.23
C ASP A 205 10.68 6.20 1.22
N LEU A 206 9.82 5.62 0.36
CA LEU A 206 9.65 4.17 0.17
C LEU A 206 10.79 3.53 -0.64
N ALA A 207 11.78 4.29 -1.12
CA ALA A 207 13.04 3.75 -1.61
C ALA A 207 14.05 3.49 -0.46
N THR A 208 13.67 3.77 0.79
CA THR A 208 14.52 3.50 1.96
C THR A 208 13.87 2.54 2.94
N PRO A 209 14.63 1.64 3.58
CA PRO A 209 14.09 0.74 4.60
C PRO A 209 13.31 1.45 5.72
N ARG A 210 13.74 2.65 6.12
CA ARG A 210 13.08 3.45 7.16
C ARG A 210 11.70 3.96 6.75
N GLY A 211 11.49 4.21 5.45
CA GLY A 211 10.19 4.65 4.94
C GLY A 211 9.07 3.64 5.17
N TRP A 212 9.40 2.36 5.32
CA TRP A 212 8.45 1.25 5.47
C TRP A 212 8.01 0.96 6.90
N ILE A 213 8.79 1.39 7.89
CA ILE A 213 8.58 1.05 9.32
C ILE A 213 8.27 2.27 10.20
N THR A 214 8.36 3.46 9.60
CA THR A 214 8.02 4.80 10.13
C THR A 214 6.62 4.96 10.69
#